data_AF-A0A1E1UX52-F1
#
_entry.id   AF-A0A1E1UX52-F1
#
_cell.length_a   1.000
_cell.length_b   1.000
_cell.length_c   1.000
_cell.angle_alpha   90.00
_cell.angle_beta   90.00
_cell.angle_gamma   90.00
#
_symmetry.space_group_name_H-M   'P 1'
#
loop_
_entity.id
_entity.type
_entity.pdbx_description
1 polymer ?
#
loop_
_entity_poly.entity_id
_entity_poly.type
_entity_poly.pdbx_seq_one_letter_code
_entity_poly.pdbx_strand_id
1 'polypeptide(L)'
;MMVFDHITASRESRAQEEKREAWAPGRFRPGTIALVAALMIAAAALILFVMGREPICKCGYVKPWYGEVMSSENSQHIADWYTFSHIIRGFLFYGLFWSIRRLTGLPISFGQALLLAILIENAWEIAENSPAMLDRYREMTISLGYTGDSIINSVSDIAAMIVGFLLARVLPVWLTISLALGMELVVGYLIRDNLTLNIIMLIYPTDWIKIWQGGA
;
A
#
# COMPACT_ATOMS: atom_id res chain seq x y z
N MET A 1 8.96 21.94 39.43
CA MET A 1 8.61 22.37 38.07
C MET A 1 8.51 21.18 37.10
N MET A 2 9.49 20.28 37.04
CA MET A 2 9.47 19.09 36.15
C MET A 2 8.30 18.11 36.31
N VAL A 3 7.71 17.97 37.51
CA VAL A 3 6.58 17.04 37.74
C VAL A 3 5.27 17.54 37.13
N PHE A 4 5.07 18.85 37.07
CA PHE A 4 3.86 19.43 36.48
C PHE A 4 3.88 19.31 34.95
N ASP A 5 5.04 19.54 34.32
CA ASP A 5 5.20 19.41 32.86
C ASP A 5 4.99 17.98 32.35
N HIS A 6 5.38 16.98 33.17
CA HIS A 6 5.19 15.58 32.80
C HIS A 6 3.72 15.13 32.87
N ILE A 7 2.93 15.73 33.77
CA ILE A 7 1.50 15.42 33.98
C ILE A 7 0.62 16.10 32.91
N THR A 8 0.99 17.31 32.46
CA THR A 8 0.30 17.98 31.35
C THR A 8 0.56 17.28 30.01
N ALA A 9 1.81 16.90 29.71
CA ALA A 9 2.12 16.14 28.50
C ALA A 9 1.42 14.77 28.45
N SER A 10 1.28 14.09 29.60
CA SER A 10 0.56 12.81 29.66
C SER A 10 -0.96 12.98 29.47
N ARG A 11 -1.56 14.10 29.91
CA ARG A 11 -2.99 14.40 29.70
C ARG A 11 -3.31 14.82 28.27
N GLU A 12 -2.43 15.59 27.63
CA GLU A 12 -2.61 16.00 26.24
C GLU A 12 -2.47 14.80 25.29
N SER A 13 -1.50 13.91 25.52
CA SER A 13 -1.39 12.66 24.75
C SER A 13 -2.63 11.76 24.90
N ARG A 14 -3.18 11.62 26.11
CA ARG A 14 -4.40 10.85 26.40
C ARG A 14 -5.65 11.46 25.75
N ALA A 15 -5.77 12.78 25.76
CA ALA A 15 -6.89 13.48 25.11
C ALA A 15 -6.80 13.47 23.57
N GLN A 16 -5.60 13.28 23.03
CA GLN A 16 -5.34 13.12 21.59
C GLN A 16 -5.56 11.67 21.13
N GLU A 17 -5.26 10.69 22.01
CA GLU A 17 -5.70 9.29 21.91
C GLU A 17 -7.24 9.16 21.92
N GLU A 18 -7.93 9.75 22.90
CA GLU A 18 -9.40 9.68 23.04
C GLU A 18 -10.17 10.36 21.89
N LYS A 19 -9.58 11.34 21.18
CA LYS A 19 -10.21 12.04 20.03
C LYS A 19 -9.94 11.38 18.67
N ARG A 20 -8.95 10.47 18.58
CA ARG A 20 -8.74 9.60 17.40
C ARG A 20 -9.80 8.49 17.37
N GLU A 21 -10.29 8.12 18.55
CA GLU A 21 -11.54 7.40 18.78
C GLU A 21 -12.71 8.41 18.72
N ALA A 22 -13.88 8.20 18.15
CA ALA A 22 -14.48 7.03 17.57
C ALA A 22 -14.76 7.27 16.08
N TRP A 23 -14.37 6.32 15.23
CA TRP A 23 -14.99 6.17 13.92
C TRP A 23 -16.51 6.19 14.04
N ALA A 24 -17.23 6.59 12.98
CA ALA A 24 -18.68 6.53 13.03
C ALA A 24 -19.13 5.10 13.37
N PRO A 25 -20.23 4.92 14.13
CA PRO A 25 -20.68 3.60 14.53
C PRO A 25 -20.87 2.70 13.30
N GLY A 26 -20.20 1.56 13.30
CA GLY A 26 -20.30 0.59 12.23
C GLY A 26 -21.69 -0.02 12.19
N ARG A 27 -22.38 0.07 11.05
CA ARG A 27 -23.68 -0.59 10.84
C ARG A 27 -23.54 -2.08 10.56
N PHE A 28 -22.38 -2.51 10.07
CA PHE A 28 -22.11 -3.89 9.68
C PHE A 28 -21.31 -4.62 10.76
N ARG A 29 -21.62 -5.91 10.94
CA ARG A 29 -20.86 -6.79 11.83
C ARG A 29 -19.44 -7.00 11.28
N PRO A 30 -18.43 -7.21 12.14
CA PRO A 30 -17.06 -7.49 11.69
C PRO A 30 -16.97 -8.64 10.67
N GLY A 31 -17.74 -9.71 10.86
CA GLY A 31 -17.78 -10.83 9.91
C GLY A 31 -18.32 -10.45 8.52
N THR A 32 -19.28 -9.51 8.46
CA THR A 32 -19.78 -8.99 7.18
C THR A 32 -18.71 -8.18 6.46
N ILE A 33 -17.96 -7.33 7.19
CA ILE A 33 -16.85 -6.55 6.62
C ILE A 33 -15.77 -7.49 6.08
N ALA A 34 -15.39 -8.50 6.85
CA ALA A 34 -14.40 -9.49 6.44
C ALA A 34 -14.84 -10.27 5.19
N LEU A 35 -16.11 -10.67 5.12
CA LEU A 35 -16.67 -11.35 3.95
C LEU A 35 -16.64 -10.45 2.70
N VAL A 36 -17.08 -9.20 2.82
CA VAL A 36 -17.07 -8.25 1.69
C VAL A 36 -15.64 -7.98 1.23
N ALA A 37 -14.70 -7.77 2.15
CA ALA A 37 -13.28 -7.62 1.84
C ALA A 37 -12.74 -8.83 1.07
N ALA A 38 -13.01 -10.05 1.55
CA ALA A 38 -12.58 -11.29 0.89
C ALA A 38 -13.18 -11.41 -0.52
N LEU A 39 -14.46 -11.08 -0.71
CA LEU A 39 -15.10 -11.09 -2.02
C LEU A 39 -14.49 -10.06 -2.98
N MET A 40 -14.12 -8.88 -2.49
CA MET A 40 -13.46 -7.86 -3.31
C MET A 40 -12.08 -8.32 -3.78
N ILE A 41 -11.28 -8.89 -2.88
CA ILE A 41 -9.94 -9.43 -3.21
C ILE A 41 -10.08 -10.59 -4.20
N ALA A 42 -11.03 -11.50 -3.98
CA ALA A 42 -11.31 -12.60 -4.90
C ALA A 42 -11.77 -12.09 -6.28
N ALA A 43 -12.57 -11.02 -6.33
CA ALA A 43 -12.96 -10.40 -7.59
C ALA A 43 -11.76 -9.78 -8.33
N ALA A 44 -10.84 -9.11 -7.62
CA ALA A 44 -9.62 -8.59 -8.21
C ALA A 44 -8.74 -9.71 -8.77
N ALA A 45 -8.53 -10.78 -8.00
CA ALA A 45 -7.79 -11.96 -8.45
C ALA A 45 -8.42 -12.61 -9.69
N LEU A 46 -9.76 -12.71 -9.75
CA LEU A 46 -10.47 -13.22 -10.91
C LEU A 46 -10.31 -12.30 -12.13
N ILE A 47 -10.38 -10.97 -11.95
CA ILE A 47 -10.16 -10.01 -13.02
C ILE A 47 -8.75 -10.14 -13.58
N LEU A 48 -7.73 -10.20 -12.71
CA LEU A 48 -6.33 -10.40 -13.11
C LEU A 48 -6.15 -11.72 -13.87
N PHE A 49 -6.80 -12.80 -13.42
CA PHE A 49 -6.81 -14.08 -14.12
C PHE A 49 -7.40 -13.96 -15.53
N VAL A 50 -8.54 -13.29 -15.67
CA VAL A 50 -9.18 -13.03 -16.98
C VAL A 50 -8.31 -12.12 -17.86
N MET A 51 -7.54 -11.22 -17.27
CA MET A 51 -6.53 -10.39 -17.96
C MET A 51 -5.26 -11.18 -18.35
N GLY A 52 -5.21 -12.48 -18.07
CA GLY A 52 -4.09 -13.36 -18.42
C GLY A 52 -2.88 -13.23 -17.49
N ARG A 53 -3.06 -12.73 -16.26
CA ARG A 53 -1.98 -12.74 -15.26
C ARG A 53 -1.70 -14.15 -14.78
N GLU A 54 -0.43 -14.42 -14.48
CA GLU A 54 0.00 -15.71 -13.99
C GLU A 54 -0.46 -15.92 -12.54
N PRO A 55 -1.07 -17.06 -12.18
CA PRO A 55 -1.47 -17.32 -10.80
C PRO A 55 -0.32 -17.26 -9.80
N ILE A 56 0.85 -17.76 -10.21
CA ILE A 56 2.12 -17.76 -9.48
C ILE A 56 3.26 -17.52 -10.45
N CYS A 57 4.47 -17.27 -9.93
CA CYS A 57 5.70 -17.22 -10.72
C CYS A 57 5.83 -18.36 -11.75
N LYS A 58 6.23 -18.02 -12.98
CA LYS A 58 6.55 -18.99 -14.05
C LYS A 58 7.66 -19.96 -13.70
N CYS A 59 8.47 -19.65 -12.69
CA CYS A 59 9.49 -20.52 -12.14
C CYS A 59 8.92 -21.78 -11.44
N GLY A 60 7.61 -21.84 -11.22
CA GLY A 60 6.92 -23.03 -10.70
C GLY A 60 6.93 -23.16 -9.17
N TYR A 61 7.45 -22.16 -8.45
CA TYR A 61 7.45 -22.13 -6.99
C TYR A 61 7.13 -20.72 -6.47
N VAL A 62 6.84 -20.62 -5.17
CA VAL A 62 6.56 -19.36 -4.48
C VAL A 62 7.56 -19.17 -3.34
N LYS A 63 8.22 -18.00 -3.32
CA LYS A 63 9.08 -17.57 -2.22
C LYS A 63 8.29 -16.65 -1.27
N PRO A 64 8.55 -16.69 0.05
CA PRO A 64 8.03 -15.69 0.97
C PRO A 64 8.56 -14.28 0.71
N TRP A 65 9.80 -14.18 0.21
CA TRP A 65 10.49 -12.92 -0.09
C TRP A 65 11.33 -13.06 -1.35
N TYR A 66 11.30 -12.04 -2.21
CA TYR A 66 12.19 -11.90 -3.35
C TYR A 66 12.79 -10.50 -3.39
N GLY A 67 14.13 -10.42 -3.43
CA GLY A 67 14.86 -9.16 -3.22
C GLY A 67 15.58 -8.63 -4.46
N GLU A 68 15.42 -9.25 -5.62
CA GLU A 68 16.14 -8.87 -6.84
C GLU A 68 15.19 -8.11 -7.77
N VAL A 69 15.40 -6.80 -7.89
CA VAL A 69 14.48 -5.90 -8.61
C VAL A 69 14.60 -6.06 -10.12
N MET A 70 15.82 -6.22 -10.63
CA MET A 70 16.12 -6.32 -12.06
C MET A 70 15.99 -7.77 -12.55
N SER A 71 14.82 -8.36 -12.34
CA SER A 71 14.54 -9.77 -12.62
C SER A 71 13.11 -10.01 -13.09
N SER A 72 12.92 -11.06 -13.89
CA SER A 72 11.58 -11.55 -14.26
C SER A 72 10.80 -12.18 -13.10
N GLU A 73 11.45 -12.46 -11.97
CA GLU A 73 10.80 -12.93 -10.73
C GLU A 73 10.34 -11.77 -9.82
N ASN A 74 10.66 -10.50 -10.15
CA ASN A 74 10.16 -9.33 -9.42
C ASN A 74 8.62 -9.27 -9.52
N SER A 75 7.96 -9.01 -8.40
CA SER A 75 6.49 -9.06 -8.28
C SER A 75 5.84 -10.40 -8.63
N GLN A 76 6.59 -11.52 -8.54
CA GLN A 76 6.06 -12.86 -8.81
C GLN A 76 5.85 -13.73 -7.55
N HIS A 77 6.15 -13.17 -6.38
CA HIS A 77 6.21 -13.89 -5.10
C HIS A 77 5.38 -13.19 -4.02
N ILE A 78 5.37 -13.71 -2.79
CA ILE A 78 4.49 -13.18 -1.71
C ILE A 78 4.88 -11.75 -1.32
N ALA A 79 6.17 -11.46 -1.22
CA ALA A 79 6.64 -10.13 -0.88
C ALA A 79 7.95 -9.81 -1.58
N ASP A 80 8.17 -8.53 -1.82
CA ASP A 80 9.37 -7.95 -2.37
C ASP A 80 9.53 -6.50 -1.86
N TRP A 81 10.46 -5.75 -2.46
CA TRP A 81 10.70 -4.37 -2.06
C TRP A 81 9.50 -3.43 -2.28
N TYR A 82 8.60 -3.75 -3.21
CA TYR A 82 7.41 -2.94 -3.49
C TYR A 82 6.30 -3.19 -2.47
N THR A 83 6.33 -4.30 -1.72
CA THR A 83 5.43 -4.54 -0.57
C THR A 83 5.44 -3.38 0.44
N PHE A 84 6.59 -2.72 0.64
CA PHE A 84 6.66 -1.54 1.51
C PHE A 84 5.80 -0.38 1.00
N SER A 85 5.70 -0.19 -0.32
CA SER A 85 4.82 0.80 -0.96
C SER A 85 3.34 0.51 -0.65
N HIS A 86 2.93 -0.77 -0.63
CA HIS A 86 1.57 -1.15 -0.26
C HIS A 86 1.27 -0.86 1.23
N ILE A 87 2.22 -1.14 2.13
CA ILE A 87 2.08 -0.76 3.55
C ILE A 87 1.92 0.76 3.69
N ILE A 88 2.73 1.55 2.97
CA ILE A 88 2.63 3.01 2.94
C ILE A 88 1.25 3.44 2.42
N ARG A 89 0.74 2.84 1.32
CA ARG A 89 -0.62 3.11 0.82
C ARG A 89 -1.68 2.84 1.88
N GLY A 90 -1.52 1.78 2.67
CA GLY A 90 -2.38 1.51 3.83
C GLY A 90 -2.41 2.67 4.84
N PHE A 91 -1.24 3.23 5.17
CA PHE A 91 -1.14 4.43 6.02
C PHE A 91 -1.82 5.65 5.39
N LEU A 92 -1.57 5.87 4.10
CA LEU A 92 -2.13 6.98 3.34
C LEU A 92 -3.66 6.90 3.27
N PHE A 93 -4.23 5.73 2.98
CA PHE A 93 -5.69 5.56 2.92
C PHE A 93 -6.35 5.70 4.29
N TYR A 94 -5.73 5.19 5.35
CA TYR A 94 -6.21 5.44 6.71
C TYR A 94 -6.23 6.94 7.01
N GLY A 95 -5.11 7.62 6.75
CA GLY A 95 -4.98 9.06 6.94
C GLY A 95 -5.99 9.85 6.10
N LEU A 96 -6.22 9.44 4.86
CA LEU A 96 -7.16 10.04 3.92
C LEU A 96 -8.59 9.95 4.45
N PHE A 97 -9.11 8.75 4.72
CA PHE A 97 -10.48 8.59 5.17
C PHE A 97 -10.72 9.17 6.57
N TRP A 98 -9.71 9.10 7.43
CA TRP A 98 -9.75 9.79 8.72
C TRP A 98 -9.86 11.30 8.54
N SER A 99 -9.05 11.89 7.64
CA SER A 99 -9.07 13.32 7.34
C SER A 99 -10.38 13.76 6.68
N ILE A 100 -10.88 13.01 5.69
CA ILE A 100 -12.17 13.27 5.05
C ILE A 100 -13.27 13.33 6.11
N ARG A 101 -13.37 12.31 6.98
CA ARG A 101 -14.35 12.32 8.07
C ARG A 101 -14.20 13.55 8.96
N ARG A 102 -12.97 13.88 9.37
CA ARG A 102 -12.70 14.98 10.31
C ARG A 102 -13.00 16.36 9.70
N LEU A 103 -12.71 16.55 8.42
CA LEU A 103 -12.86 17.83 7.72
C LEU A 103 -14.28 18.05 7.19
N THR A 104 -14.97 16.99 6.78
CA THR A 104 -16.31 17.08 6.15
C THR A 104 -17.46 16.72 7.08
N GLY A 105 -17.18 16.07 8.22
CA GLY A 105 -18.21 15.54 9.12
C GLY A 105 -18.94 14.30 8.60
N LEU A 106 -18.51 13.72 7.46
CA LEU A 106 -19.12 12.52 6.91
C LEU A 106 -19.03 11.34 7.90
N PRO A 107 -20.13 10.61 8.14
CA PRO A 107 -20.18 9.52 9.13
C PRO A 107 -19.57 8.22 8.56
N ILE A 108 -18.29 8.27 8.19
CA ILE A 108 -17.55 7.10 7.70
C ILE A 108 -17.16 6.23 8.89
N SER A 109 -17.62 4.98 8.89
CA SER A 109 -17.19 3.98 9.87
C SER A 109 -15.83 3.37 9.48
N PHE A 110 -15.12 2.81 10.45
CA PHE A 110 -13.82 2.16 10.22
C PHE A 110 -13.92 1.06 9.15
N GLY A 111 -14.97 0.23 9.22
CA GLY A 111 -15.21 -0.83 8.26
C GLY A 111 -15.44 -0.29 6.84
N GLN A 112 -16.18 0.81 6.69
CA GLN A 112 -16.36 1.44 5.38
C GLN A 112 -15.05 2.02 4.84
N ALA A 113 -14.26 2.67 5.69
CA ALA A 113 -12.96 3.21 5.28
C ALA A 113 -12.01 2.08 4.83
N LEU A 114 -11.99 0.95 5.53
CA LEU A 114 -11.21 -0.22 5.13
C LEU A 114 -11.70 -0.81 3.80
N LEU A 115 -13.01 -0.98 3.62
CA LEU A 115 -13.55 -1.49 2.35
C LEU A 115 -13.27 -0.54 1.19
N LEU A 116 -13.36 0.78 1.39
CA LEU A 116 -13.00 1.76 0.37
C LEU A 116 -11.49 1.74 0.05
N ALA A 117 -10.64 1.55 1.06
CA ALA A 117 -9.20 1.37 0.86
C ALA A 117 -8.89 0.14 0.00
N ILE A 118 -9.52 -1.01 0.31
CA ILE A 118 -9.41 -2.24 -0.50
C ILE A 118 -9.93 -2.01 -1.92
N LEU A 119 -11.02 -1.28 -2.09
CA LEU A 119 -11.54 -0.97 -3.43
C LEU A 119 -10.53 -0.18 -4.26
N ILE A 120 -9.91 0.85 -3.67
CA ILE A 120 -8.92 1.69 -4.34
C ILE A 120 -7.67 0.87 -4.67
N GLU A 121 -7.18 0.06 -3.73
CA GLU A 121 -5.99 -0.78 -3.96
C GLU A 121 -6.25 -1.83 -5.04
N ASN A 122 -7.40 -2.53 -5.01
CA ASN A 122 -7.77 -3.46 -6.06
C ASN A 122 -7.84 -2.78 -7.44
N ALA A 123 -8.37 -1.56 -7.49
CA ALA A 123 -8.41 -0.79 -8.73
C ALA A 123 -7.01 -0.42 -9.21
N TRP A 124 -6.09 -0.11 -8.29
CA TRP A 124 -4.68 0.12 -8.60
C TRP A 124 -4.02 -1.14 -9.16
N GLU A 125 -4.11 -2.28 -8.48
CA GLU A 125 -3.56 -3.58 -8.93
C GLU A 125 -4.02 -3.96 -10.34
N ILE A 126 -5.32 -3.78 -10.62
CA ILE A 126 -5.90 -4.05 -11.94
C ILE A 126 -5.37 -3.06 -12.98
N ALA A 127 -5.27 -1.78 -12.64
CA ALA A 127 -4.77 -0.76 -13.56
C ALA A 127 -3.27 -0.94 -13.86
N GLU A 128 -2.47 -1.25 -12.85
CA GLU A 128 -1.05 -1.54 -12.93
C GLU A 128 -0.75 -2.74 -13.85
N ASN A 129 -1.59 -3.76 -13.77
CA ASN A 129 -1.47 -4.97 -14.60
C ASN A 129 -2.19 -4.89 -15.95
N SER A 130 -2.69 -3.71 -16.32
CA SER A 130 -3.33 -3.48 -17.62
C SER A 130 -2.29 -3.38 -18.75
N PRO A 131 -2.64 -3.76 -19.99
CA PRO A 131 -1.72 -3.65 -21.13
C PRO A 131 -1.13 -2.24 -21.29
N ALA A 132 -1.97 -1.21 -21.15
CA ALA A 132 -1.55 0.19 -21.27
C ALA A 132 -0.47 0.57 -20.26
N MET A 133 -0.56 0.07 -19.02
CA MET A 133 0.42 0.39 -17.98
C MET A 133 1.70 -0.43 -18.16
N LEU A 134 1.59 -1.70 -18.53
CA LEU A 134 2.75 -2.55 -18.79
C LEU A 134 3.58 -2.05 -19.96
N ASP A 135 2.93 -1.59 -21.04
CA ASP A 135 3.64 -1.00 -22.17
C ASP A 135 4.33 0.30 -21.75
N ARG A 136 3.69 1.11 -20.90
CA ARG A 136 4.31 2.31 -20.33
C ARG A 136 5.51 2.00 -19.45
N TYR A 137 5.46 0.96 -18.61
CA TYR A 137 6.61 0.53 -17.83
C TYR A 137 7.76 0.03 -18.73
N ARG A 138 7.46 -0.72 -19.80
CA ARG A 138 8.48 -1.16 -20.77
C ARG A 138 9.16 -0.01 -21.50
N GLU A 139 8.40 1.02 -21.85
CA GLU A 139 8.93 2.19 -22.56
C GLU A 139 9.71 3.14 -21.64
N MET A 140 9.27 3.28 -20.39
CA MET A 140 9.69 4.38 -19.53
C MET A 140 10.49 3.98 -18.29
N THR A 141 10.50 2.71 -17.88
CA THR A 141 11.31 2.23 -16.74
C THR A 141 12.33 1.20 -17.17
N ILE A 142 13.38 1.02 -16.38
CA ILE A 142 14.48 0.06 -16.66
C ILE A 142 14.09 -1.33 -16.17
N SER A 143 12.79 -1.66 -16.21
CA SER A 143 12.26 -2.91 -15.68
C SER A 143 12.52 -4.08 -16.65
N LEU A 144 13.79 -4.45 -16.82
CA LEU A 144 14.19 -5.56 -17.68
C LEU A 144 13.49 -6.85 -17.22
N GLY A 145 12.56 -7.34 -18.03
CA GLY A 145 11.86 -8.59 -17.77
C GLY A 145 10.60 -8.46 -16.90
N TYR A 146 10.20 -7.26 -16.48
CA TYR A 146 8.92 -7.07 -15.79
C TYR A 146 7.75 -7.29 -16.77
N THR A 147 6.90 -8.26 -16.44
CA THR A 147 5.75 -8.61 -17.25
C THR A 147 4.42 -8.26 -16.59
N GLY A 148 4.45 -7.55 -15.48
CA GLY A 148 3.33 -7.40 -14.55
C GLY A 148 3.41 -8.41 -13.42
N ASP A 149 2.62 -8.16 -12.39
CA ASP A 149 2.57 -8.95 -11.17
C ASP A 149 1.85 -10.28 -11.40
N SER A 150 2.27 -11.27 -10.62
CA SER A 150 1.49 -12.50 -10.47
C SER A 150 0.27 -12.26 -9.58
N ILE A 151 -0.79 -13.07 -9.75
CA ILE A 151 -2.01 -12.94 -8.93
C ILE A 151 -1.70 -13.11 -7.43
N ILE A 152 -0.80 -14.03 -7.07
CA ILE A 152 -0.40 -14.21 -5.67
C ILE A 152 0.30 -12.97 -5.10
N ASN A 153 1.09 -12.27 -5.91
CA ASN A 153 1.76 -11.04 -5.49
C ASN A 153 0.75 -9.92 -5.29
N SER A 154 -0.09 -9.61 -6.28
CA SER A 154 -1.17 -8.62 -6.15
C SER A 154 -2.09 -8.86 -4.95
N VAL A 155 -2.47 -10.13 -4.68
CA VAL A 155 -3.27 -10.47 -3.50
C VAL A 155 -2.49 -10.23 -2.19
N SER A 156 -1.20 -10.54 -2.17
CA SER A 156 -0.33 -10.31 -1.01
C SER A 156 -0.08 -8.82 -0.77
N ASP A 157 0.00 -8.04 -1.84
CA ASP A 157 0.15 -6.59 -1.82
C ASP A 157 -1.11 -5.88 -1.31
N ILE A 158 -2.30 -6.32 -1.74
CA ILE A 158 -3.56 -5.88 -1.13
C ILE A 158 -3.58 -6.22 0.37
N ALA A 159 -3.09 -7.40 0.76
CA ALA A 159 -2.98 -7.78 2.17
C ALA A 159 -1.98 -6.90 2.94
N ALA A 160 -0.84 -6.53 2.34
CA ALA A 160 0.13 -5.61 2.91
C ALA A 160 -0.45 -4.20 3.10
N MET A 161 -1.25 -3.72 2.15
CA MET A 161 -2.02 -2.48 2.28
C MET A 161 -2.99 -2.55 3.46
N ILE A 162 -3.75 -3.65 3.59
CA ILE A 162 -4.64 -3.85 4.74
C ILE A 162 -3.85 -3.81 6.05
N VAL A 163 -2.70 -4.49 6.13
CA VAL A 163 -1.83 -4.47 7.31
C VAL A 163 -1.40 -3.04 7.64
N GLY A 164 -0.94 -2.26 6.66
CA GLY A 164 -0.62 -0.84 6.83
C GLY A 164 -1.82 -0.05 7.39
N PHE A 165 -2.99 -0.21 6.79
CA PHE A 165 -4.21 0.47 7.22
C PHE A 165 -4.58 0.13 8.68
N LEU A 166 -4.46 -1.13 9.07
CA LEU A 166 -4.72 -1.58 10.45
C LEU A 166 -3.67 -1.06 11.43
N LEU A 167 -2.40 -1.02 11.03
CA LEU A 167 -1.31 -0.47 11.85
C LEU A 167 -1.49 1.03 12.08
N ALA A 168 -1.91 1.80 11.07
CA ALA A 168 -2.17 3.24 11.22
C ALA A 168 -3.25 3.58 12.26
N ARG A 169 -4.14 2.61 12.56
CA ARG A 169 -5.13 2.74 13.64
C ARG A 169 -4.49 2.75 15.03
N VAL A 170 -3.49 1.89 15.26
CA VAL A 170 -2.91 1.66 16.59
C VAL A 170 -1.65 2.47 16.86
N LEU A 171 -0.90 2.80 15.80
CA LEU A 171 0.34 3.56 15.93
C LEU A 171 0.06 5.06 16.10
N PRO A 172 0.85 5.78 16.92
CA PRO A 172 0.75 7.24 16.99
C PRO A 172 1.16 7.87 15.65
N VAL A 173 0.55 9.02 15.33
CA VAL A 173 0.71 9.69 14.02
C VAL A 173 2.18 9.91 13.65
N TRP A 174 3.00 10.37 14.60
CA TRP A 174 4.42 10.61 14.36
C TRP A 174 5.15 9.32 13.93
N LEU A 175 4.83 8.18 14.56
CA LEU A 175 5.46 6.91 14.24
C LEU A 175 4.99 6.40 12.88
N THR A 176 3.71 6.54 12.53
CA THR A 176 3.21 6.21 11.19
C THR A 176 3.93 7.02 10.11
N ILE A 177 4.11 8.33 10.32
CA ILE A 177 4.84 9.20 9.40
C ILE A 177 6.32 8.80 9.32
N SER A 178 6.98 8.58 10.45
CA SER A 178 8.38 8.16 10.49
C SER A 178 8.60 6.82 9.78
N LEU A 179 7.70 5.85 9.95
CA LEU A 179 7.75 4.57 9.26
C LEU A 179 7.54 4.74 7.74
N ALA A 180 6.58 5.55 7.33
CA ALA A 180 6.34 5.82 5.90
C ALA A 180 7.59 6.42 5.23
N LEU A 181 8.15 7.47 5.83
CA LEU A 181 9.37 8.11 5.33
C LEU A 181 10.57 7.17 5.40
N GLY A 182 10.71 6.38 6.47
CA GLY A 182 11.77 5.40 6.62
C GLY A 182 11.74 4.35 5.52
N MET A 183 10.57 3.80 5.22
CA MET A 183 10.39 2.85 4.12
C MET A 183 10.72 3.48 2.75
N GLU A 184 10.20 4.67 2.45
CA GLU A 184 10.51 5.39 1.21
C GLU A 184 12.02 5.66 1.03
N LEU A 185 12.71 6.07 2.09
CA LEU A 185 14.14 6.38 2.05
C LEU A 185 14.99 5.11 1.96
N VAL A 186 14.65 4.07 2.71
CA VAL A 186 15.39 2.80 2.70
C VAL A 186 15.27 2.13 1.34
N VAL A 187 14.06 1.99 0.81
CA VAL A 187 13.83 1.36 -0.50
C VAL A 187 14.42 2.25 -1.60
N GLY A 188 14.20 3.57 -1.52
CA GLY A 188 14.77 4.56 -2.43
C GLY A 188 16.30 4.55 -2.49
N TYR A 189 16.97 4.14 -1.42
CA TYR A 189 18.42 3.98 -1.39
C TYR A 189 18.88 2.58 -1.84
N LEU A 190 18.27 1.53 -1.30
CA LEU A 190 18.70 0.14 -1.50
C LEU A 190 18.46 -0.34 -2.92
N ILE A 191 17.30 -0.01 -3.49
CA ILE A 191 16.92 -0.46 -4.84
C ILE A 191 16.85 0.68 -5.85
N ARG A 192 17.23 1.89 -5.43
CA ARG A 192 17.19 3.13 -6.24
C ARG A 192 15.82 3.44 -6.85
N ASP A 193 14.77 2.92 -6.25
CA ASP A 193 13.37 3.14 -6.62
C ASP A 193 12.51 3.17 -5.34
N ASN A 194 11.35 3.79 -5.38
CA ASN A 194 10.36 3.80 -4.29
C ASN A 194 8.99 4.26 -4.83
N LEU A 195 7.97 4.33 -3.97
CA LEU A 195 6.63 4.73 -4.39
C LEU A 195 6.65 6.13 -5.04
N THR A 196 7.36 7.09 -4.44
CA THR A 196 7.42 8.46 -4.96
C THR A 196 8.04 8.52 -6.35
N LEU A 197 9.21 7.90 -6.54
CA LEU A 197 9.91 7.86 -7.82
C LEU A 197 9.08 7.12 -8.88
N ASN A 198 8.44 6.01 -8.51
CA ASN A 198 7.56 5.26 -9.39
C ASN A 198 6.38 6.12 -9.89
N ILE A 199 5.69 6.84 -9.00
CA ILE A 199 4.58 7.73 -9.38
C ILE A 199 5.06 8.87 -10.30
N ILE A 200 6.20 9.49 -9.99
CA ILE A 200 6.76 10.55 -10.84
C ILE A 200 7.06 9.99 -12.22
N MET A 201 7.75 8.85 -12.30
CA MET A 201 8.10 8.19 -13.55
C MET A 201 6.87 7.76 -14.36
N LEU A 202 5.79 7.38 -13.68
CA LEU A 202 4.53 7.02 -14.31
C LEU A 202 3.83 8.22 -14.94
N ILE A 203 3.79 9.37 -14.27
CA ILE A 203 3.05 10.54 -14.76
C ILE A 203 3.92 11.39 -15.68
N TYR A 204 5.13 11.71 -15.23
CA TYR A 204 6.08 12.60 -15.87
C TYR A 204 7.49 12.00 -15.84
N PRO A 205 7.80 11.06 -16.75
CA PRO A 205 9.09 10.40 -16.79
C PRO A 205 10.22 11.38 -17.09
N THR A 206 11.30 11.28 -16.31
CA THR A 206 12.46 12.18 -16.42
C THR A 206 13.77 11.39 -16.49
N ASP A 207 14.71 11.87 -17.30
CA ASP A 207 15.94 11.14 -17.59
C ASP A 207 16.84 10.98 -16.35
N TRP A 208 16.86 11.95 -15.44
CA TRP A 208 17.70 11.87 -14.24
C TRP A 208 17.19 10.79 -13.26
N ILE A 209 15.87 10.58 -13.15
CA ILE A 209 15.32 9.48 -12.34
C ILE A 209 15.62 8.14 -13.02
N LYS A 210 15.47 8.04 -14.35
CA LYS A 210 15.89 6.83 -15.09
C LYS A 210 17.35 6.49 -14.81
N ILE A 211 18.25 7.47 -14.91
CA ILE A 211 19.68 7.26 -14.65
C ILE A 211 19.91 6.80 -13.20
N TRP A 212 19.21 7.39 -12.23
CA TRP A 212 19.27 6.99 -10.83
C TRP A 212 18.85 5.53 -10.63
N GLN A 213 17.65 5.17 -11.12
CA GLN A 213 17.09 3.81 -11.06
C GLN A 213 17.98 2.80 -11.81
N GLY A 214 18.62 3.21 -12.90
CA GLY A 214 19.43 2.33 -13.75
C GLY A 214 20.74 1.89 -13.15
N GLY A 215 21.12 2.43 -12.00
CA GLY A 215 22.27 1.92 -11.27
C GLY A 215 21.93 0.94 -10.14
N ALA A 216 20.65 0.56 -9.98
CA ALA A 216 20.21 -0.47 -9.04
C ALA A 216 20.87 -1.82 -9.34
#